data_AF-A0A1E5QCC5-F1
#
_entry.id   AF-A0A1E5QCC5-F1
#
_cell.length_a   1.000
_cell.length_b   1.000
_cell.length_c   1.000
_cell.angle_alpha   90.00
_cell.angle_beta   90.00
_cell.angle_gamma   90.00
#
_symmetry.space_group_name_H-M   'P 1'
#
loop_
_entity.id
_entity.type
_entity.pdbx_description
1 polymer ?
#
loop_
_entity_poly.entity_id
_entity_poly.type
_entity_poly.pdbx_seq_one_letter_code
_entity_poly.pdbx_strand_id
1 'polypeptide(L)'
;MMNRLKKLFTSAQSQQPLAQDELKLAAAALLVEAAVMDGTFDDAERTVVTRLLTERFALDAEEVQELLSQAEATIANANELYTLTRTVKDNFEHPERIGLIEMLWEVVYADGKLDDYESNLVRRLAGLLYVSDRESGEARKRILDKIALKE
;
A
#
# COMPACT_ATOMS: atom_id res chain seq x y z
N MET A 1 8.60 -12.04 45.68
CA MET A 1 7.60 -12.28 44.61
C MET A 1 7.88 -11.36 43.43
N MET A 2 8.81 -11.70 42.54
CA MET A 2 9.09 -10.90 41.34
C MET A 2 9.51 -11.82 40.19
N ASN A 3 8.58 -12.67 39.70
CA ASN A 3 8.88 -13.61 38.62
C ASN A 3 7.77 -13.72 37.55
N ARG A 4 6.94 -12.68 37.40
CA ARG A 4 5.85 -12.66 36.40
C ARG A 4 6.11 -11.77 35.18
N LEU A 5 7.18 -10.98 35.17
CA LEU A 5 7.51 -10.08 34.05
C LEU A 5 8.37 -10.70 32.95
N LYS A 6 9.04 -11.83 33.20
CA LYS A 6 9.88 -12.50 32.19
C LYS A 6 9.11 -13.36 31.18
N LYS A 7 7.81 -13.64 31.41
CA LYS A 7 6.98 -14.43 30.48
C LYS A 7 6.30 -13.62 29.37
N LEU A 8 6.38 -12.28 29.40
CA LEU A 8 5.83 -11.43 28.35
C LEU A 8 6.83 -11.13 27.23
N PHE A 9 8.12 -11.38 27.44
CA PHE A 9 9.18 -11.12 26.47
C PHE A 9 9.69 -12.38 25.75
N THR A 10 9.06 -13.54 25.96
CA THR A 10 9.43 -14.81 25.30
C THR A 10 8.60 -15.08 24.03
N SER A 11 7.63 -14.24 23.70
CA SER A 11 6.79 -14.41 22.49
C SER A 11 7.26 -13.62 21.27
N ALA A 12 8.43 -12.96 21.34
CA ALA A 12 8.94 -12.12 20.25
C ALA A 12 9.36 -12.91 18.99
N GLN A 13 9.40 -14.25 19.04
CA GLN A 13 9.72 -15.10 17.88
C GLN A 13 8.50 -15.58 17.09
N SER A 14 7.27 -15.33 17.57
CA SER A 14 6.01 -15.69 16.87
C SER A 14 5.23 -14.48 16.34
N GLN A 15 5.74 -13.26 16.51
CA GLN A 15 5.11 -12.02 16.04
C GLN A 15 5.49 -11.63 14.61
N GLN A 16 6.55 -12.20 14.03
CA GLN A 16 7.01 -11.84 12.69
C GLN A 16 6.03 -12.16 11.55
N PRO A 17 5.34 -13.32 11.53
CA PRO A 17 4.37 -13.61 10.46
C PRO A 17 3.17 -12.67 10.51
N LEU A 18 2.60 -12.47 11.70
CA LEU A 18 1.45 -11.59 11.92
C LEU A 18 1.75 -10.14 11.52
N ALA A 19 2.92 -9.61 11.90
CA ALA A 19 3.32 -8.26 11.53
C ALA A 19 3.54 -8.09 10.02
N GLN A 20 4.03 -9.13 9.33
CA GLN A 20 4.15 -9.11 7.87
C GLN A 20 2.78 -9.14 7.18
N ASP A 21 1.82 -9.90 7.69
CA ASP A 21 0.50 -9.96 7.10
C ASP A 21 -0.29 -8.66 7.32
N GLU A 22 -0.19 -8.05 8.50
CA GLU A 22 -0.73 -6.70 8.77
C GLU A 22 -0.12 -5.64 7.84
N LEU A 23 1.18 -5.74 7.54
CA LEU A 23 1.88 -4.85 6.62
C LEU A 23 1.42 -5.03 5.17
N LYS A 24 1.31 -6.28 4.69
CA LYS A 24 0.79 -6.58 3.36
C LYS A 24 -0.63 -6.04 3.21
N LEU A 25 -1.49 -6.28 4.22
CA LEU A 25 -2.87 -5.79 4.24
C LEU A 25 -2.91 -4.27 4.23
N ALA A 26 -2.10 -3.60 5.04
CA ALA A 26 -2.05 -2.14 5.06
C ALA A 26 -1.60 -1.56 3.72
N ALA A 27 -0.57 -2.13 3.10
CA ALA A 27 -0.12 -1.69 1.78
C ALA A 27 -1.19 -1.94 0.70
N ALA A 28 -1.81 -3.11 0.69
CA ALA A 28 -2.88 -3.46 -0.25
C ALA A 28 -4.10 -2.56 -0.09
N ALA A 29 -4.55 -2.30 1.14
CA ALA A 29 -5.66 -1.40 1.43
C ALA A 29 -5.38 0.02 0.95
N LEU A 30 -4.15 0.53 1.07
CA LEU A 30 -3.80 1.84 0.52
C LEU A 30 -3.84 1.88 -1.01
N LEU A 31 -3.45 0.80 -1.69
CA LEU A 31 -3.54 0.70 -3.15
C LEU A 31 -5.00 0.60 -3.61
N VAL A 32 -5.82 -0.18 -2.91
CA VAL A 32 -7.26 -0.29 -3.19
C VAL A 32 -7.98 1.02 -2.92
N GLU A 33 -7.66 1.73 -1.84
CA GLU A 33 -8.18 3.08 -1.56
C GLU A 33 -7.89 4.05 -2.72
N ALA A 34 -6.69 3.98 -3.29
CA ALA A 34 -6.32 4.80 -4.44
C ALA A 34 -7.09 4.43 -5.72
N ALA A 35 -7.36 3.13 -5.91
CA ALA A 35 -8.12 2.65 -7.06
C ALA A 35 -9.62 2.98 -6.97
N VAL A 36 -10.23 3.01 -5.77
CA VAL A 36 -11.69 3.18 -5.65
C VAL A 36 -12.15 4.63 -5.56
N MET A 37 -11.22 5.59 -5.56
CA MET A 37 -11.53 6.95 -5.11
C MET A 37 -12.53 7.67 -6.02
N ASP A 38 -12.60 7.34 -7.30
CA ASP A 38 -13.54 7.93 -8.25
C ASP A 38 -14.93 7.24 -8.27
N GLY A 39 -15.06 6.08 -7.60
CA GLY A 39 -16.33 5.44 -7.26
C GLY A 39 -16.37 3.93 -7.43
N THR A 40 -15.60 3.33 -8.35
CA THR A 40 -15.67 1.88 -8.60
C THR A 40 -14.32 1.27 -8.92
N PHE A 41 -13.92 0.26 -8.13
CA PHE A 41 -12.76 -0.58 -8.43
C PHE A 41 -13.03 -1.44 -9.67
N ASP A 42 -12.57 -0.99 -10.83
CA ASP A 42 -12.81 -1.66 -12.09
C ASP A 42 -11.79 -2.77 -12.40
N ASP A 43 -12.00 -3.49 -13.50
CA ASP A 43 -11.12 -4.60 -13.88
C ASP A 43 -9.69 -4.15 -14.25
N ALA A 44 -9.51 -2.93 -14.77
CA ALA A 44 -8.20 -2.40 -15.15
C ALA A 44 -7.37 -2.08 -13.90
N GLU A 45 -7.97 -1.38 -12.94
CA GLU A 45 -7.35 -1.07 -11.66
C GLU A 45 -7.08 -2.34 -10.85
N ARG A 46 -8.05 -3.26 -10.80
CA ARG A 46 -7.87 -4.55 -10.12
C ARG A 46 -6.71 -5.33 -10.72
N THR A 47 -6.56 -5.33 -12.04
CA THR A 47 -5.43 -5.97 -12.72
C THR A 47 -4.10 -5.33 -12.33
N VAL A 48 -4.04 -3.99 -12.27
CA VAL A 48 -2.83 -3.26 -11.85
C VAL A 48 -2.49 -3.56 -10.39
N VAL A 49 -3.43 -3.42 -9.46
CA VAL A 49 -3.20 -3.70 -8.03
C VAL A 49 -2.79 -5.16 -7.81
N THR A 50 -3.48 -6.12 -8.46
CA THR A 50 -3.13 -7.55 -8.38
C THR A 50 -1.67 -7.78 -8.80
N ARG A 51 -1.26 -7.24 -9.95
CA ARG A 51 0.12 -7.37 -10.44
C ARG A 51 1.12 -6.73 -9.48
N LEU A 52 0.86 -5.52 -8.99
CA LEU A 52 1.75 -4.82 -8.06
C LEU A 52 1.94 -5.59 -6.76
N LEU A 53 0.86 -6.14 -6.19
CA LEU A 53 0.92 -6.95 -4.97
C LEU A 53 1.67 -8.27 -5.19
N THR A 54 1.41 -8.95 -6.31
CA THR A 54 2.11 -10.18 -6.72
C THR A 54 3.62 -9.92 -6.79
N GLU A 55 4.03 -8.88 -7.51
CA GLU A 55 5.44 -8.53 -7.72
C GLU A 55 6.12 -8.06 -6.42
N ARG A 56 5.44 -7.22 -5.63
CA ARG A 56 6.02 -6.60 -4.42
C ARG A 56 6.24 -7.59 -3.29
N PHE A 57 5.31 -8.53 -3.10
CA PHE A 57 5.28 -9.44 -1.97
C PHE A 57 5.58 -10.90 -2.35
N ALA A 58 5.82 -11.18 -3.63
CA ALA A 58 6.08 -12.52 -4.16
C ALA A 58 4.99 -13.53 -3.79
N LEU A 59 3.73 -13.09 -3.89
CA LEU A 59 2.55 -13.87 -3.56
C LEU A 59 2.05 -14.66 -4.77
N ASP A 60 1.40 -15.79 -4.53
CA ASP A 60 0.69 -16.53 -5.57
C ASP A 60 -0.71 -15.95 -5.86
N ALA A 61 -1.39 -16.53 -6.86
CA ALA A 61 -2.69 -16.03 -7.30
C ALA A 61 -3.77 -16.15 -6.20
N GLU A 62 -3.75 -17.19 -5.38
CA GLU A 62 -4.73 -17.39 -4.31
C GLU A 62 -4.48 -16.39 -3.17
N GLU A 63 -3.22 -16.25 -2.77
CA GLU A 63 -2.79 -15.31 -1.73
C GLU A 63 -3.12 -13.85 -2.10
N VAL A 64 -2.92 -13.45 -3.36
CA VAL A 64 -3.22 -12.07 -3.81
C VAL A 64 -4.72 -11.82 -3.82
N GLN A 65 -5.54 -12.79 -4.26
CA GLN A 65 -7.00 -12.63 -4.24
C GLN A 65 -7.53 -12.53 -2.82
N GLU A 66 -7.00 -13.34 -1.90
CA GLU A 66 -7.35 -13.25 -0.48
C GLU A 66 -6.96 -11.88 0.09
N LEU A 67 -5.73 -11.41 -0.18
CA LEU A 67 -5.24 -10.11 0.27
C LEU A 67 -6.09 -8.95 -0.27
N LEU A 68 -6.48 -9.00 -1.55
CA LEU A 68 -7.37 -8.01 -2.17
C LEU A 68 -8.74 -8.00 -1.50
N SER A 69 -9.35 -9.16 -1.29
CA SER A 69 -10.65 -9.25 -0.62
C SER A 69 -10.60 -8.68 0.80
N GLN A 70 -9.51 -8.92 1.53
CA GLN A 70 -9.32 -8.34 2.86
C GLN A 70 -9.13 -6.82 2.78
N ALA A 71 -8.31 -6.33 1.84
CA ALA A 71 -8.07 -4.90 1.62
C ALA A 71 -9.36 -4.14 1.28
N GLU A 72 -10.19 -4.68 0.40
CA GLU A 72 -11.52 -4.14 0.05
C GLU A 72 -12.45 -4.08 1.27
N ALA A 73 -12.46 -5.12 2.11
CA ALA A 73 -13.23 -5.11 3.35
C ALA A 73 -12.69 -4.09 4.36
N THR A 74 -11.36 -3.89 4.42
CA THR A 74 -10.72 -2.90 5.27
C THR A 74 -11.13 -1.49 4.89
N ILE A 75 -11.03 -1.10 3.61
CA ILE A 75 -11.36 0.27 3.18
C ILE A 75 -12.85 0.61 3.30
N ALA A 76 -13.74 -0.38 3.23
CA ALA A 76 -15.17 -0.19 3.48
C ALA A 76 -15.48 0.29 4.91
N ASN A 77 -14.53 0.16 5.84
CA ASN A 77 -14.63 0.69 7.20
C ASN A 77 -14.02 2.10 7.28
N ALA A 78 -14.88 3.11 7.48
CA ALA A 78 -14.61 4.54 7.24
C ALA A 78 -13.50 5.25 8.08
N ASN A 79 -12.58 4.56 8.76
CA ASN A 79 -11.57 5.21 9.64
C ASN A 79 -10.16 4.57 9.61
N GLU A 80 -9.84 3.76 8.62
CA GLU A 80 -8.62 2.93 8.64
C GLU A 80 -7.34 3.67 8.15
N LEU A 81 -7.47 4.72 7.34
CA LEU A 81 -6.32 5.30 6.59
C LEU A 81 -5.11 5.70 7.46
N TYR A 82 -5.35 6.31 8.63
CA TYR A 82 -4.26 6.67 9.54
C TYR A 82 -3.58 5.45 10.16
N THR A 83 -4.35 4.41 10.48
CA THR A 83 -3.82 3.16 11.04
C THR A 83 -3.03 2.40 9.98
N LEU A 84 -3.51 2.35 8.75
CA LEU A 84 -2.82 1.71 7.63
C LEU A 84 -1.50 2.41 7.31
N THR A 85 -1.53 3.73 7.14
CA THR A 85 -0.30 4.51 6.87
C THR A 85 0.69 4.43 8.02
N ARG A 86 0.24 4.38 9.28
CA ARG A 86 1.11 4.12 10.42
C ARG A 86 1.74 2.73 10.35
N THR A 87 0.96 1.69 10.08
CA THR A 87 1.44 0.31 9.97
C THR A 87 2.52 0.18 8.91
N VAL A 88 2.30 0.78 7.74
CA VAL A 88 3.33 0.86 6.69
C VAL A 88 4.54 1.64 7.20
N LYS A 89 4.35 2.84 7.75
CA LYS A 89 5.45 3.71 8.17
C LYS A 89 6.30 3.12 9.30
N ASP A 90 5.72 2.31 10.18
CA ASP A 90 6.42 1.66 11.30
C ASP A 90 7.17 0.39 10.86
N ASN A 91 6.85 -0.22 9.70
CA ASN A 91 7.45 -1.49 9.24
C ASN A 91 8.24 -1.40 7.92
N PHE A 92 8.00 -0.39 7.08
CA PHE A 92 8.78 -0.14 5.86
C PHE A 92 9.91 0.85 6.11
N GLU A 93 11.09 0.51 5.60
CA GLU A 93 12.19 1.44 5.50
C GLU A 93 11.87 2.56 4.50
N HIS A 94 12.62 3.67 4.57
CA HIS A 94 12.34 4.83 3.71
C HIS A 94 12.30 4.52 2.19
N PRO A 95 13.23 3.72 1.62
CA PRO A 95 13.15 3.35 0.21
C PRO A 95 11.89 2.53 -0.14
N GLU A 96 11.41 1.69 0.77
CA GLU A 96 10.21 0.89 0.57
C GLU A 96 8.94 1.75 0.59
N ARG A 97 8.93 2.81 1.41
CA ARG A 97 7.86 3.81 1.41
C ARG A 97 7.83 4.60 0.11
N ILE A 98 8.99 4.95 -0.46
CA ILE A 98 9.06 5.54 -1.81
C ILE A 98 8.51 4.55 -2.84
N GLY A 99 8.88 3.27 -2.76
CA GLY A 99 8.33 2.23 -3.64
C GLY A 99 6.80 2.08 -3.52
N LEU A 100 6.22 2.24 -2.33
CA LEU A 100 4.77 2.28 -2.18
C LEU A 100 4.14 3.52 -2.85
N ILE A 101 4.78 4.69 -2.75
CA ILE A 101 4.34 5.88 -3.48
C ILE A 101 4.41 5.69 -4.99
N GLU A 102 5.42 4.99 -5.52
CA GLU A 102 5.47 4.61 -6.93
C GLU A 102 4.30 3.71 -7.32
N MET A 103 4.00 2.68 -6.52
CA MET A 103 2.86 1.80 -6.77
C MET A 103 1.53 2.56 -6.75
N LEU A 104 1.36 3.50 -5.82
CA LEU A 104 0.18 4.37 -5.76
C LEU A 104 0.05 5.23 -7.03
N TRP A 105 1.15 5.82 -7.51
CA TRP A 105 1.15 6.52 -8.79
C TRP A 105 0.78 5.59 -9.96
N GLU A 106 1.30 4.36 -9.98
CA GLU A 106 0.98 3.39 -11.04
C GLU A 106 -0.50 2.99 -11.05
N VAL A 107 -1.16 2.95 -9.88
CA VAL A 107 -2.61 2.70 -9.77
C VAL A 107 -3.42 3.87 -10.31
N VAL A 108 -3.18 5.11 -9.85
CA VAL A 108 -3.94 6.30 -10.29
C VAL A 108 -3.63 6.75 -11.72
N TYR A 109 -2.77 6.03 -12.42
CA TYR A 109 -2.49 6.22 -13.85
C TYR A 109 -2.95 5.04 -14.69
N ALA A 110 -3.62 4.04 -14.10
CA ALA A 110 -3.99 2.80 -14.78
C ALA A 110 -4.92 3.05 -15.98
N ASP A 111 -5.82 4.02 -15.88
CA ASP A 111 -6.77 4.39 -16.94
C ASP A 111 -6.22 5.46 -17.92
N GLY A 112 -4.98 5.93 -17.68
CA GLY A 112 -4.30 6.95 -18.48
C GLY A 112 -4.70 8.39 -18.17
N LYS A 113 -5.57 8.63 -17.19
CA LYS A 113 -5.94 9.95 -16.69
C LYS A 113 -5.51 10.09 -15.25
N LEU A 114 -5.40 11.34 -14.81
CA LEU A 114 -5.16 11.67 -13.41
C LEU A 114 -6.02 12.88 -13.11
N ASP A 115 -6.86 12.77 -12.08
CA ASP A 115 -7.66 13.88 -11.59
C ASP A 115 -7.07 14.53 -10.32
N ASP A 116 -7.68 15.64 -9.91
CA ASP A 116 -7.24 16.40 -8.75
C ASP A 116 -7.44 15.63 -7.44
N TYR A 117 -8.47 14.78 -7.32
CA TYR A 117 -8.71 13.96 -6.14
C TYR A 117 -7.60 12.93 -5.99
N GLU A 118 -7.28 12.19 -7.06
CA GLU A 118 -6.20 11.19 -7.16
C GLU A 118 -4.85 11.77 -6.78
N SER A 119 -4.48 12.88 -7.42
CA SER A 119 -3.24 13.58 -7.09
C SER A 119 -3.21 14.05 -5.63
N ASN A 120 -4.34 14.50 -5.08
CA ASN A 120 -4.42 14.92 -3.68
C ASN A 120 -4.30 13.75 -2.70
N LEU A 121 -4.88 12.59 -3.01
CA LEU A 121 -4.75 11.38 -2.20
C LEU A 121 -3.30 10.92 -2.15
N VAL A 122 -2.63 10.74 -3.29
CA VAL A 122 -1.24 10.28 -3.31
C VAL A 122 -0.33 11.26 -2.56
N ARG A 123 -0.56 12.57 -2.71
CA ARG A 123 0.17 13.60 -1.95
C ARG A 123 -0.07 13.50 -0.43
N ARG A 124 -1.32 13.28 -0.02
CA ARG A 124 -1.68 13.07 1.40
C ARG A 124 -0.99 11.82 1.95
N LEU A 125 -1.01 10.71 1.20
CA LEU A 125 -0.35 9.47 1.58
C LEU A 125 1.17 9.63 1.67
N ALA A 126 1.80 10.35 0.75
CA ALA A 126 3.23 10.69 0.82
C ALA A 126 3.57 11.41 2.12
N GLY A 127 2.79 12.43 2.49
CA GLY A 127 2.95 13.13 3.77
C GLY A 127 2.82 12.22 4.99
N LEU A 128 1.81 11.34 5.01
CA LEU A 128 1.60 10.39 6.12
C LEU A 128 2.69 9.32 6.21
N LEU A 129 3.28 8.95 5.09
CA LEU A 129 4.38 8.00 4.99
C LEU A 129 5.75 8.67 5.15
N TYR A 130 5.82 9.98 5.40
CA TYR A 130 7.06 10.75 5.50
C TYR A 130 7.96 10.60 4.26
N VAL A 131 7.32 10.64 3.08
CA VAL A 131 7.98 10.78 1.77
C VAL A 131 7.79 12.24 1.35
N SER A 132 8.88 12.92 1.01
CA SER A 132 8.83 14.34 0.66
C SER A 132 8.10 14.58 -0.67
N ASP A 133 7.54 15.78 -0.86
CA ASP A 133 6.92 16.20 -2.13
C ASP A 133 7.90 16.01 -3.32
N ARG A 134 9.21 16.23 -3.11
CA ARG A 134 10.25 16.00 -4.12
C ARG A 134 10.37 14.52 -4.49
N GLU A 135 10.49 13.64 -3.49
CA GLU A 135 10.59 12.19 -3.71
C GLU A 135 9.35 11.61 -4.36
N SER A 136 8.16 12.08 -3.95
CA SER A 136 6.90 11.71 -4.58
C SER A 136 6.84 12.17 -6.04
N GLY A 137 7.30 13.38 -6.34
CA GLY A 137 7.40 13.88 -7.73
C GLY A 137 8.39 13.07 -8.58
N GLU A 138 9.51 12.64 -8.01
CA GLU A 138 10.48 11.77 -8.68
C GLU A 138 9.94 10.36 -8.91
N ALA A 139 9.20 9.80 -7.95
CA ALA A 139 8.48 8.54 -8.07
C ALA A 139 7.45 8.60 -9.22
N ARG A 140 6.63 9.66 -9.25
CA ARG A 140 5.67 9.91 -10.32
C ARG A 140 6.36 9.94 -11.70
N LYS A 141 7.48 10.65 -11.80
CA LYS A 141 8.24 10.73 -13.06
C LYS A 141 8.70 9.35 -13.53
N ARG A 142 9.23 8.51 -12.64
CA ARG A 142 9.65 7.14 -12.99
C ARG A 142 8.50 6.29 -13.52
N ILE A 143 7.30 6.43 -12.96
CA ILE A 143 6.10 5.74 -13.43
C ILE A 143 5.66 6.24 -14.81
N LEU A 144 5.63 7.56 -15.03
CA LEU A 144 5.30 8.13 -16.34
C LEU A 144 6.30 7.68 -17.42
N ASP A 145 7.59 7.69 -17.12
CA ASP A 145 8.63 7.19 -18.03
C ASP A 145 8.43 5.68 -18.32
N LYS A 146 8.06 4.88 -17.30
CA LYS A 146 7.76 3.45 -17.45
C LYS A 146 6.52 3.18 -18.31
N ILE A 147 5.47 3.99 -18.19
CA ILE A 147 4.25 3.87 -18.99
C ILE A 147 4.52 4.27 -20.44
N ALA A 148 5.21 5.38 -20.67
CA ALA A 148 5.55 5.87 -22.01
C ALA A 148 6.46 4.91 -22.81
N LEU A 149 7.22 4.04 -22.13
CA LEU A 149 8.05 3.02 -22.77
C LEU A 149 7.28 1.74 -23.15
N LYS A 150 6.04 1.57 -22.68
CA LYS A 150 5.18 0.41 -22.99
C LYS A 150 4.26 0.63 -24.19
N GLU A 151 4.08 1.89 -24.62
CA GLU A 151 3.34 2.29 -25.83
C GLU A 151 4.23 2.32 -27.07
#